data_AF-A0A9N8V915-F1
#
_entry.id   AF-A0A9N8V915-F1
#
_cell.length_a   1.000
_cell.length_b   1.000
_cell.length_c   1.000
_cell.angle_alpha   90.00
_cell.angle_beta   90.00
_cell.angle_gamma   90.00
#
_symmetry.space_group_name_H-M   'P 1'
#
loop_
_entity.id
_entity.type
_entity.pdbx_description
1 polymer ?
#
loop_
_entity_poly.entity_id
_entity_poly.type
_entity_poly.pdbx_seq_one_letter_code
_entity_poly.pdbx_strand_id
1 'polypeptide(L)'
;MSKTRKANVRKRLKAVDKVIEAVIDSGVKLHALGVAIKNTPKESTMKPRDKYTVFSRKHKKYRKSFHKTTTTIMLLPRRQLTLALLKPDLCANPNTISKIISRITATNHHNNFEIIRQREILWRQQDAEAFYAEHRGRFFFERLCGYMTSGPFTALVLARQNAIKEWRALIGPTHPWRARMNAPNTLRSHYGLTDTRNSFHGSDSDETANREIEFFFPELNVDAWRRQEEKEAAI
;
A
#
# COMPACT_ATOMS: atom_id res chain seq x y z
N MET A 1 -19.82 -39.32 -3.70
CA MET A 1 -19.90 -37.85 -3.89
C MET A 1 -20.30 -37.57 -5.32
N SER A 2 -21.28 -36.69 -5.57
CA SER A 2 -21.60 -36.23 -6.94
C SER A 2 -20.40 -35.53 -7.58
N LYS A 3 -20.35 -35.49 -8.93
CA LYS A 3 -19.29 -34.83 -9.71
C LYS A 3 -19.12 -33.36 -9.27
N THR A 4 -20.22 -32.63 -9.12
CA THR A 4 -20.26 -31.24 -8.64
C THR A 4 -19.65 -31.10 -7.24
N ARG A 5 -19.98 -32.03 -6.32
CA ARG A 5 -19.45 -32.00 -4.95
C ARG A 5 -17.93 -32.25 -4.92
N LYS A 6 -17.43 -33.16 -5.78
CA LYS A 6 -15.99 -33.41 -5.94
C LYS A 6 -15.26 -32.17 -6.49
N ALA A 7 -15.84 -31.48 -7.48
CA ALA A 7 -15.26 -30.26 -8.05
C ALA A 7 -15.18 -29.12 -7.02
N ASN A 8 -16.26 -28.89 -6.27
CA ASN A 8 -16.30 -27.86 -5.23
C ASN A 8 -15.27 -28.10 -4.11
N VAL A 9 -15.08 -29.36 -3.71
CA VAL A 9 -14.07 -29.72 -2.71
C VAL A 9 -12.65 -29.44 -3.23
N ARG A 10 -12.34 -29.80 -4.49
CA ARG A 10 -11.04 -29.46 -5.10
C ARG A 10 -10.83 -27.95 -5.23
N LYS A 11 -11.86 -27.20 -5.65
CA LYS A 11 -11.81 -25.73 -5.72
C LYS A 11 -11.46 -25.12 -4.37
N ARG A 12 -12.07 -25.60 -3.29
CA ARG A 12 -11.75 -25.18 -1.92
C ARG A 12 -10.33 -25.53 -1.50
N LEU A 13 -9.84 -26.72 -1.81
CA LEU A 13 -8.46 -27.12 -1.50
C LEU A 13 -7.44 -26.19 -2.17
N LYS A 14 -7.63 -25.91 -3.47
CA LYS A 14 -6.78 -24.97 -4.22
C LYS A 14 -6.85 -23.54 -3.68
N ALA A 15 -8.02 -23.08 -3.27
CA ALA A 15 -8.18 -21.77 -2.65
C ALA A 15 -7.40 -21.67 -1.32
N VAL A 16 -7.42 -22.72 -0.50
CA VAL A 16 -6.62 -22.79 0.73
C VAL A 16 -5.13 -22.78 0.43
N ASP A 17 -4.67 -23.52 -0.58
CA ASP A 17 -3.26 -23.53 -0.97
C ASP A 17 -2.79 -22.14 -1.40
N LYS A 18 -3.61 -21.44 -2.21
CA LYS A 18 -3.34 -20.08 -2.66
C LYS A 18 -3.26 -19.08 -1.50
N VAL A 19 -4.10 -19.24 -0.48
CA VAL A 19 -4.04 -18.42 0.74
C VAL A 19 -2.75 -18.69 1.51
N ILE A 20 -2.37 -19.96 1.70
CA ILE A 20 -1.12 -20.31 2.40
C ILE A 20 0.10 -19.73 1.66
N GLU A 21 0.14 -19.82 0.32
CA GLU A 21 1.22 -19.23 -0.48
C GLU A 21 1.28 -17.71 -0.34
N ALA A 22 0.14 -17.01 -0.48
CA ALA A 22 0.09 -15.56 -0.31
C ALA A 22 0.55 -15.09 1.09
N VAL A 23 0.34 -15.92 2.11
CA VAL A 23 0.75 -15.62 3.49
C VAL A 23 2.24 -15.87 3.72
N ILE A 24 2.81 -16.85 3.02
CA ILE A 24 4.26 -17.06 2.99
C ILE A 24 4.92 -15.86 2.31
N ASP A 25 4.38 -15.44 1.16
CA ASP A 25 4.89 -14.31 0.38
C ASP A 25 4.78 -12.97 1.15
N SER A 26 3.79 -12.83 2.05
CA SER A 26 3.65 -11.63 2.88
C SER A 26 4.62 -11.56 4.06
N GLY A 27 5.45 -12.60 4.29
CA GLY A 27 6.46 -12.62 5.35
C GLY A 27 5.90 -12.74 6.78
N VAL A 28 4.59 -13.01 6.91
CA VAL A 28 3.90 -13.07 8.20
C VAL A 28 4.28 -14.34 8.98
N LYS A 29 4.81 -14.17 10.20
CA LYS A 29 5.17 -15.30 11.08
C LYS A 29 4.03 -15.62 12.05
N LEU A 30 3.30 -16.70 11.78
CA LEU A 30 2.22 -17.21 12.64
C LEU A 30 2.47 -18.67 13.02
N HIS A 31 2.22 -19.03 14.27
CA HIS A 31 2.27 -20.43 14.73
C HIS A 31 1.33 -21.34 13.88
N ALA A 32 0.14 -20.83 13.54
CA ALA A 32 -0.81 -21.53 12.68
C ALA A 32 -0.27 -21.79 11.25
N LEU A 33 0.53 -20.87 10.70
CA LEU A 33 1.18 -21.04 9.40
C LEU A 33 2.26 -22.13 9.47
N GLY A 34 3.08 -22.12 10.51
CA GLY A 34 4.08 -23.18 10.73
C GLY A 34 3.44 -24.57 10.86
N VAL A 35 2.33 -24.68 11.59
CA VAL A 35 1.53 -25.90 11.67
C VAL A 35 0.94 -26.29 10.31
N ALA A 36 0.46 -25.33 9.51
CA ALA A 36 -0.11 -25.57 8.19
C ALA A 36 0.94 -26.07 7.20
N ILE A 37 2.13 -25.47 7.13
CA ILE A 37 3.22 -25.88 6.24
C ILE A 37 3.70 -27.29 6.60
N LYS A 38 3.88 -27.58 7.90
CA LYS A 38 4.43 -28.86 8.36
C LYS A 38 3.45 -30.02 8.21
N ASN A 39 2.15 -29.79 8.46
CA ASN A 39 1.18 -30.88 8.62
C ASN A 39 0.16 -31.00 7.47
N THR A 40 0.19 -30.10 6.49
CA THR A 40 -0.82 -30.04 5.43
C THR A 40 -0.21 -30.19 4.04
N PRO A 41 -0.45 -31.31 3.33
CA PRO A 41 -0.02 -31.46 1.95
C PRO A 41 -0.81 -30.53 1.02
N LYS A 42 -0.16 -30.03 -0.04
CA LYS A 42 -0.81 -29.27 -1.13
C LYS A 42 -1.76 -30.17 -1.91
N GLU A 43 -2.80 -29.59 -2.51
CA GLU A 43 -3.80 -30.31 -3.33
C GLU A 43 -3.14 -31.13 -4.44
N SER A 44 -2.06 -30.62 -5.04
CA SER A 44 -1.26 -31.30 -6.07
C SER A 44 -0.63 -32.58 -5.54
N THR A 45 -0.10 -32.55 -4.32
CA THR A 45 0.62 -33.67 -3.67
C THR A 45 -0.32 -34.70 -3.02
N MET A 46 -1.62 -34.39 -2.91
CA MET A 46 -2.59 -35.28 -2.24
C MET A 46 -3.03 -36.45 -3.12
N LYS A 47 -3.19 -37.63 -2.51
CA LYS A 47 -3.80 -38.79 -3.18
C LYS A 47 -5.28 -38.51 -3.52
N PRO A 48 -5.81 -38.98 -4.67
CA PRO A 48 -7.18 -38.69 -5.09
C PRO A 48 -8.26 -39.04 -4.06
N ARG A 49 -8.08 -40.12 -3.29
CA ARG A 49 -9.00 -40.55 -2.22
C ARG A 49 -9.06 -39.53 -1.07
N ASP A 50 -7.92 -38.94 -0.73
CA ASP A 50 -7.78 -38.03 0.41
C ASP A 50 -8.32 -36.63 0.11
N LYS A 51 -8.33 -36.22 -1.16
CA LYS A 51 -8.90 -34.93 -1.60
C LYS A 51 -10.37 -34.76 -1.20
N TYR A 52 -11.10 -35.85 -0.98
CA TYR A 52 -12.55 -35.85 -0.78
C TYR A 52 -13.01 -36.16 0.64
N THR A 53 -12.10 -36.59 1.52
CA THR A 53 -12.39 -36.99 2.90
C THR A 53 -12.04 -35.90 3.92
N VAL A 54 -11.28 -34.89 3.50
CA VAL A 54 -10.73 -33.80 4.33
C VAL A 54 -11.78 -33.03 5.14
N PHE A 55 -13.00 -32.89 4.61
CA PHE A 55 -14.08 -32.11 5.22
C PHE A 55 -15.18 -32.97 5.84
N SER A 56 -14.99 -34.30 5.89
CA SER A 56 -15.97 -35.19 6.50
C SER A 56 -15.97 -35.05 8.02
N ARG A 57 -17.14 -34.78 8.60
CA ARG A 57 -17.37 -34.65 10.05
C ARG A 57 -16.88 -35.84 10.87
N LYS A 58 -16.70 -37.03 10.26
CA LYS A 58 -16.21 -38.26 10.92
C LYS A 58 -14.70 -38.55 10.72
N HIS A 59 -14.01 -37.88 9.79
CA HIS A 59 -12.58 -38.12 9.54
C HIS A 59 -11.68 -37.19 10.38
N LYS A 60 -10.64 -37.75 11.02
CA LYS A 60 -9.72 -37.01 11.91
C LYS A 60 -8.52 -36.35 11.21
N LYS A 61 -8.37 -36.42 9.87
CA LYS A 61 -7.17 -35.93 9.17
C LYS A 61 -7.39 -34.76 8.19
N TYR A 62 -6.33 -33.97 8.11
CA TYR A 62 -5.87 -32.95 7.15
C TYR A 62 -6.39 -31.50 7.20
N ARG A 63 -7.68 -31.13 7.20
CA ARG A 63 -8.03 -29.68 7.18
C ARG A 63 -9.32 -29.28 7.89
N LYS A 64 -9.69 -29.97 8.97
CA LYS A 64 -10.97 -29.72 9.67
C LYS A 64 -11.07 -28.38 10.41
N SER A 65 -9.95 -27.67 10.59
CA SER A 65 -9.86 -26.52 11.49
C SER A 65 -9.51 -25.19 10.78
N PHE A 66 -8.87 -25.24 9.61
CA PHE A 66 -8.41 -24.04 8.88
C PHE A 66 -9.51 -23.31 8.11
N HIS A 67 -10.77 -23.71 8.27
CA HIS A 67 -11.91 -23.02 7.68
C HIS A 67 -12.55 -21.98 8.61
N LYS A 68 -12.18 -21.99 9.89
CA LYS A 68 -12.73 -21.07 10.89
C LYS A 68 -11.72 -20.05 11.41
N THR A 69 -10.43 -20.35 11.32
CA THR A 69 -9.38 -19.43 11.72
C THR A 69 -8.64 -18.93 10.48
N THR A 70 -8.51 -17.61 10.41
CA THR A 70 -7.63 -16.88 9.49
C THR A 70 -8.16 -16.55 8.09
N THR A 71 -9.47 -16.35 7.92
CA THR A 71 -9.93 -15.38 6.91
C THR A 71 -10.04 -14.01 7.55
N THR A 72 -10.64 -13.91 8.75
CA THR A 72 -10.90 -12.63 9.43
C THR A 72 -9.63 -11.88 9.83
N ILE A 73 -8.61 -12.55 10.36
CA ILE A 73 -7.34 -11.91 10.79
C ILE A 73 -6.47 -11.53 9.58
N MET A 74 -6.60 -12.23 8.44
CA MET A 74 -5.86 -11.93 7.20
C MET A 74 -6.55 -10.90 6.29
N LEU A 75 -7.82 -10.59 6.55
CA LEU A 75 -8.60 -9.60 5.80
C LEU A 75 -8.83 -8.31 6.56
N LEU A 76 -8.35 -8.18 7.80
CA LEU A 76 -8.33 -6.86 8.40
C LEU A 76 -7.40 -6.01 7.54
N PRO A 77 -7.94 -4.95 6.90
CA PRO A 77 -7.13 -4.09 6.09
C PRO A 77 -6.06 -3.47 7.02
N ARG A 78 -4.80 -3.87 6.85
CA ARG A 78 -3.66 -3.24 7.52
C ARG A 78 -3.39 -1.86 6.92
N ARG A 79 -3.63 -0.81 7.70
CA ARG A 79 -3.31 0.57 7.31
C ARG A 79 -1.80 0.69 7.03
N GLN A 80 -1.48 1.32 5.92
CA GLN A 80 -0.13 1.64 5.48
C GLN A 80 0.11 3.14 5.65
N LEU A 81 1.38 3.51 5.82
CA LEU A 81 1.82 4.89 5.67
C LEU A 81 2.40 5.09 4.27
N THR A 82 2.22 6.27 3.72
CA THR A 82 2.89 6.73 2.50
C THR A 82 3.34 8.16 2.67
N LEU A 83 4.44 8.54 2.03
CA LEU A 83 4.78 9.94 1.87
C LEU A 83 3.97 10.53 0.71
N ALA A 84 3.47 11.73 0.91
CA ALA A 84 2.90 12.57 -0.12
C ALA A 84 3.58 13.94 -0.10
N LEU A 85 4.18 14.36 -1.23
CA LEU A 85 4.69 15.73 -1.38
C LEU A 85 3.78 16.53 -2.29
N LEU A 86 3.42 17.73 -1.84
CA LEU A 86 2.79 18.78 -2.62
C LEU A 86 3.89 19.76 -3.02
N LYS A 87 4.27 19.77 -4.30
CA LYS A 87 5.46 20.47 -4.80
C LYS A 87 5.26 22.00 -4.86
N PRO A 88 6.33 22.80 -5.05
CA PRO A 88 6.28 24.26 -4.87
C PRO A 88 5.24 25.02 -5.71
N ASP A 89 4.91 24.53 -6.90
CA ASP A 89 3.87 25.12 -7.76
C ASP A 89 2.48 25.10 -7.14
N LEU A 90 2.17 24.09 -6.32
CA LEU A 90 0.90 24.03 -5.56
C LEU A 90 0.92 24.98 -4.37
N CYS A 91 2.04 25.01 -3.65
CA CYS A 91 2.22 25.81 -2.43
C CYS A 91 2.28 27.32 -2.72
N ALA A 92 2.58 27.72 -3.96
CA ALA A 92 2.46 29.10 -4.41
C ALA A 92 1.04 29.70 -4.24
N ASN A 93 0.00 28.86 -4.11
CA ASN A 93 -1.36 29.29 -3.83
C ASN A 93 -1.96 28.52 -2.64
N PRO A 94 -2.11 29.15 -1.46
CA PRO A 94 -2.65 28.51 -0.26
C PRO A 94 -4.04 27.89 -0.46
N ASN A 95 -4.90 28.53 -1.25
CA ASN A 95 -6.25 28.00 -1.54
C ASN A 95 -6.20 26.67 -2.29
N THR A 96 -5.18 26.45 -3.12
CA THR A 96 -4.97 25.19 -3.83
C THR A 96 -4.63 24.07 -2.86
N ILE A 97 -3.74 24.34 -1.90
CA ILE A 97 -3.36 23.38 -0.86
C ILE A 97 -4.56 22.99 0.00
N SER A 98 -5.35 23.98 0.47
CA SER A 98 -6.56 23.69 1.24
C SER A 98 -7.53 22.78 0.49
N LYS A 99 -7.78 23.05 -0.81
CA LYS A 99 -8.64 22.20 -1.65
C LYS A 99 -8.10 20.78 -1.79
N ILE A 100 -6.79 20.62 -1.95
CA ILE A 100 -6.13 19.30 -2.05
C ILE A 100 -6.24 18.55 -0.73
N ILE A 101 -5.97 19.20 0.40
CA ILE A 101 -6.12 18.60 1.74
C ILE A 101 -7.55 18.16 1.96
N SER A 102 -8.54 19.03 1.69
CA SER A 102 -9.96 18.66 1.79
C SER A 102 -10.30 17.48 0.90
N ARG A 103 -9.68 17.35 -0.27
CA ARG A 103 -9.89 16.21 -1.18
C ARG A 103 -9.22 14.92 -0.69
N ILE A 104 -8.08 15.01 -0.02
CA ILE A 104 -7.40 13.87 0.62
C ILE A 104 -8.24 13.33 1.78
N THR A 105 -8.84 14.23 2.58
CA THR A 105 -9.61 13.89 3.79
C THR A 105 -11.11 13.73 3.54
N ALA A 106 -11.60 13.99 2.32
CA ALA A 106 -13.02 13.95 1.98
C ALA A 106 -13.65 12.59 2.28
N THR A 107 -14.78 12.61 2.98
CA THR A 107 -15.43 11.45 3.62
C THR A 107 -16.23 10.53 2.70
N ASN A 108 -16.29 10.83 1.41
CA ASN A 108 -17.20 10.18 0.46
C ASN A 108 -16.73 8.79 0.01
N HIS A 109 -15.55 8.36 0.43
CA HIS A 109 -15.04 7.01 0.21
C HIS A 109 -14.97 6.30 1.56
N HIS A 110 -15.47 5.05 1.67
CA HIS A 110 -15.55 4.29 2.93
C HIS A 110 -14.18 3.95 3.58
N ASN A 111 -13.11 4.66 3.24
CA ASN A 111 -11.75 4.49 3.73
C ASN A 111 -10.96 5.76 3.40
N ASN A 112 -10.89 6.75 4.30
CA ASN A 112 -10.26 8.04 4.03
C ASN A 112 -8.77 8.01 4.35
N PHE A 113 -8.02 8.95 3.77
CA PHE A 113 -6.67 9.22 4.26
C PHE A 113 -6.75 10.02 5.55
N GLU A 114 -5.99 9.58 6.54
CA GLU A 114 -5.69 10.35 7.74
C GLU A 114 -4.31 11.00 7.59
N ILE A 115 -4.20 12.27 7.97
CA ILE A 115 -2.92 12.98 7.96
C ILE A 115 -2.27 12.79 9.33
N ILE A 116 -1.23 11.95 9.39
CA ILE A 116 -0.51 11.64 10.63
C ILE A 116 0.49 12.74 10.98
N ARG A 117 1.17 13.27 9.96
CA ARG A 117 2.13 14.37 10.07
C ARG A 117 2.04 15.27 8.85
N GLN A 118 2.35 16.54 9.06
CA GLN A 118 2.44 17.56 8.03
C GLN A 118 3.60 18.50 8.37
N ARG A 119 4.38 18.90 7.35
CA ARG A 119 5.46 19.88 7.50
C ARG A 119 5.60 20.69 6.21
N GLU A 120 5.73 22.00 6.34
CA GLU A 120 6.17 22.87 5.25
C GLU A 120 7.70 22.95 5.26
N ILE A 121 8.30 22.85 4.09
CA ILE A 121 9.74 22.68 3.92
C ILE A 121 10.22 23.60 2.81
N LEU A 122 11.36 24.24 3.07
CA LEU A 122 12.12 24.96 2.07
C LEU A 122 13.50 24.33 1.98
N TRP A 123 13.79 23.68 0.85
CA TRP A 123 15.06 22.97 0.65
C TRP A 123 16.13 23.86 0.04
N ARG A 124 17.37 23.57 0.41
CA ARG A 124 18.55 23.95 -0.36
C ARG A 124 18.81 22.90 -1.45
N GLN A 125 19.63 23.25 -2.44
CA GLN A 125 20.01 22.36 -3.55
C GLN A 125 20.52 21.00 -3.07
N GLN A 126 21.38 20.99 -2.06
CA GLN A 126 21.97 19.77 -1.49
C GLN A 126 20.92 18.83 -0.90
N ASP A 127 19.87 19.36 -0.27
CA ASP A 127 18.79 18.55 0.33
C ASP A 127 17.99 17.83 -0.76
N ALA A 128 17.67 18.55 -1.84
CA ALA A 128 16.94 17.98 -2.98
C ALA A 128 17.78 16.91 -3.71
N GLU A 129 19.07 17.16 -3.91
CA GLU A 129 19.99 16.19 -4.51
C GLU A 129 20.16 14.93 -3.66
N ALA A 130 20.20 15.07 -2.33
CA ALA A 130 20.26 13.94 -1.41
C ALA A 130 18.98 13.10 -1.48
N PHE A 131 17.81 13.74 -1.48
CA PHE A 131 16.54 13.03 -1.57
C PHE A 131 16.36 12.31 -2.91
N TYR A 132 16.68 12.95 -4.03
CA TYR A 132 16.55 12.38 -5.38
C TYR A 132 17.82 11.68 -5.88
N ALA A 133 18.73 11.28 -5.00
CA ALA A 133 20.03 10.71 -5.39
C ALA A 133 19.91 9.50 -6.35
N GLU A 134 18.84 8.71 -6.24
CA GLU A 134 18.53 7.58 -7.14
C GLU A 134 18.30 8.00 -8.61
N HIS A 135 18.03 9.29 -8.85
CA HIS A 135 17.86 9.86 -10.19
C HIS A 135 19.11 10.57 -10.70
N ARG A 136 20.22 10.58 -9.96
CA ARG A 136 21.48 11.19 -10.40
C ARG A 136 21.92 10.61 -11.74
N GLY A 137 22.33 11.47 -12.67
CA GLY A 137 22.70 11.11 -14.04
C GLY A 137 21.53 10.98 -15.03
N ARG A 138 20.27 11.08 -14.58
CA ARG A 138 19.12 11.22 -15.48
C ARG A 138 19.04 12.64 -16.03
N PHE A 139 18.65 12.80 -17.29
CA PHE A 139 18.56 14.10 -17.97
C PHE A 139 17.65 15.13 -17.27
N PHE A 140 16.70 14.68 -16.45
CA PHE A 140 15.76 15.54 -15.73
C PHE A 140 16.18 15.85 -14.28
N PHE A 141 17.27 15.26 -13.78
CA PHE A 141 17.68 15.35 -12.37
C PHE A 141 17.88 16.79 -11.90
N GLU A 142 18.74 17.54 -12.60
CA GLU A 142 19.03 18.95 -12.28
C GLU A 142 17.76 19.81 -12.28
N ARG A 143 16.88 19.58 -13.26
CA ARG A 143 15.61 20.30 -13.37
C ARG A 143 14.64 19.94 -12.24
N LEU A 144 14.65 18.69 -11.79
CA LEU A 144 13.83 18.23 -10.66
C LEU A 144 14.33 18.85 -9.35
N CYS A 145 15.64 18.82 -9.10
CA CYS A 145 16.24 19.45 -7.92
C CYS A 145 15.98 20.96 -7.90
N GLY A 146 16.26 21.67 -9.00
CA GLY A 146 16.00 23.10 -9.11
C GLY A 146 14.52 23.48 -8.99
N TYR A 147 13.61 22.59 -9.39
CA TYR A 147 12.17 22.79 -9.16
C TYR A 147 11.79 22.60 -7.69
N MET A 148 12.36 21.62 -7.00
CA MET A 148 12.05 21.37 -5.59
C MET A 148 12.67 22.42 -4.65
N THR A 149 13.66 23.16 -5.12
CA THR A 149 14.28 24.29 -4.39
C THR A 149 13.76 25.65 -4.81
N SER A 150 12.83 25.73 -5.77
CA SER A 150 12.31 27.02 -6.26
C SER A 150 11.35 27.72 -5.28
N GLY A 151 10.97 27.07 -4.19
CA GLY A 151 10.05 27.60 -3.19
C GLY A 151 9.67 26.58 -2.12
N PRO A 152 8.83 26.97 -1.15
CA PRO A 152 8.35 26.06 -0.12
C PRO A 152 7.46 24.97 -0.72
N PHE A 153 7.47 23.79 -0.13
CA PHE A 153 6.61 22.67 -0.47
C PHE A 153 6.08 21.98 0.80
N THR A 154 5.01 21.21 0.68
CA THR A 154 4.41 20.53 1.83
C THR A 154 4.66 19.02 1.77
N ALA A 155 5.20 18.46 2.84
CA ALA A 155 5.30 17.02 3.05
C ALA A 155 4.17 16.55 3.99
N LEU A 156 3.51 15.46 3.62
CA LEU A 156 2.45 14.82 4.39
C LEU A 156 2.77 13.34 4.59
N VAL A 157 2.52 12.83 5.79
CA VAL A 157 2.45 11.39 6.06
C VAL A 157 0.99 10.99 6.11
N LEU A 158 0.58 10.15 5.17
CA LEU A 158 -0.81 9.73 5.02
C LEU A 158 -0.99 8.28 5.48
N ALA A 159 -2.00 8.03 6.31
CA ALA A 159 -2.40 6.70 6.76
C ALA A 159 -3.74 6.28 6.17
N ARG A 160 -3.77 5.12 5.52
CA ARG A 160 -4.99 4.52 4.95
C ARG A 160 -4.76 3.04 4.68
N GLN A 161 -5.82 2.26 4.51
CA GLN A 161 -5.64 0.98 3.85
C GLN A 161 -5.02 1.12 2.47
N ASN A 162 -3.99 0.32 2.18
CA ASN A 162 -3.30 0.33 0.89
C ASN A 162 -2.83 1.75 0.51
N ALA A 163 -2.40 2.57 1.49
CA ALA A 163 -2.18 4.01 1.34
C ALA A 163 -1.32 4.38 0.13
N ILE A 164 -0.25 3.62 -0.12
CA ILE A 164 0.65 3.83 -1.26
C ILE A 164 -0.12 3.71 -2.58
N LYS A 165 -0.81 2.58 -2.78
CA LYS A 165 -1.60 2.32 -3.99
C LYS A 165 -2.70 3.36 -4.17
N GLU A 166 -3.42 3.65 -3.10
CA GLU A 166 -4.54 4.59 -3.11
C GLU A 166 -4.07 6.02 -3.37
N TRP A 167 -2.91 6.41 -2.83
CA TRP A 167 -2.36 7.75 -3.03
C TRP A 167 -1.92 7.92 -4.48
N ARG A 168 -1.24 6.91 -5.03
CA ARG A 168 -0.86 6.85 -6.44
C ARG A 168 -2.07 6.90 -7.37
N ALA A 169 -3.17 6.23 -7.00
CA ALA A 169 -4.42 6.29 -7.75
C ALA A 169 -5.06 7.69 -7.70
N LEU A 170 -5.05 8.35 -6.53
CA LEU A 170 -5.58 9.70 -6.36
C LEU A 170 -4.77 10.75 -7.15
N ILE A 171 -3.43 10.69 -7.10
CA ILE A 171 -2.59 11.63 -7.86
C ILE A 171 -2.61 11.34 -9.36
N GLY A 172 -2.76 10.08 -9.77
CA GLY A 172 -2.84 9.67 -11.18
C GLY A 172 -1.48 9.51 -11.87
N PRO A 173 -1.47 9.25 -13.19
CA PRO A 173 -0.27 9.00 -13.98
C PRO A 173 0.76 10.12 -13.89
N THR A 174 2.06 9.77 -13.91
CA THR A 174 3.18 10.73 -13.80
C THR A 174 3.12 11.86 -14.84
N HIS A 175 2.67 11.54 -16.05
CA HIS A 175 2.55 12.48 -17.16
C HIS A 175 1.16 13.16 -17.14
N PRO A 176 1.08 14.49 -16.92
CA PRO A 176 -0.21 15.18 -16.80
C PRO A 176 -1.11 15.04 -18.03
N TRP A 177 -0.54 15.02 -19.23
CA TRP A 177 -1.31 14.82 -20.47
C TRP A 177 -2.04 13.46 -20.47
N ARG A 178 -1.37 12.39 -20.02
CA ARG A 178 -1.95 11.05 -19.90
C ARG A 178 -2.99 11.01 -18.79
N ALA A 179 -2.76 11.74 -17.69
CA ALA A 179 -3.74 11.89 -16.63
C ALA A 179 -5.03 12.55 -17.14
N ARG A 180 -4.93 13.62 -17.94
CA ARG A 180 -6.11 14.28 -18.54
C ARG A 180 -6.90 13.37 -19.48
N MET A 181 -6.21 12.58 -20.30
CA MET A 181 -6.86 11.69 -21.26
C MET A 181 -7.52 10.46 -20.60
N ASN A 182 -6.81 9.82 -19.65
CA ASN A 182 -7.18 8.48 -19.18
C ASN A 182 -7.77 8.48 -17.75
N ALA A 183 -7.55 9.55 -16.98
CA ALA A 183 -7.95 9.65 -15.58
C ALA A 183 -8.26 11.12 -15.20
N PRO A 184 -9.24 11.76 -15.85
CA PRO A 184 -9.45 13.22 -15.80
C PRO A 184 -9.72 13.75 -14.39
N ASN A 185 -10.20 12.87 -13.49
CA ASN A 185 -10.49 13.19 -12.11
C ASN A 185 -9.28 13.09 -11.17
N THR A 186 -8.06 12.81 -11.65
CA THR A 186 -6.87 12.68 -10.78
C THR A 186 -6.22 14.03 -10.49
N LEU A 187 -5.46 14.14 -9.40
CA LEU A 187 -4.85 15.42 -9.03
C LEU A 187 -3.86 15.93 -10.10
N ARG A 188 -3.06 15.06 -10.72
CA ARG A 188 -2.15 15.44 -11.82
C ARG A 188 -2.89 15.90 -13.08
N SER A 189 -4.11 15.41 -13.33
CA SER A 189 -4.95 15.92 -14.42
C SER A 189 -5.31 17.39 -14.19
N HIS A 190 -5.72 17.72 -12.96
CA HIS A 190 -6.15 19.07 -12.59
C HIS A 190 -5.00 20.07 -12.41
N TYR A 191 -3.89 19.66 -11.80
CA TYR A 191 -2.83 20.59 -11.37
C TYR A 191 -1.49 20.38 -12.07
N GLY A 192 -1.24 19.21 -12.66
CA GLY A 192 0.06 18.90 -13.26
C GLY A 192 0.37 19.79 -14.47
N LEU A 193 1.53 20.45 -14.47
CA LEU A 193 1.90 21.40 -15.53
C LEU A 193 2.63 20.71 -16.67
N THR A 194 3.69 19.95 -16.35
CA THR A 194 4.57 19.26 -17.31
C THR A 194 5.07 17.95 -16.71
N ASP A 195 5.81 17.16 -17.49
CA ASP A 195 6.36 15.89 -17.03
C ASP A 195 7.30 16.03 -15.82
N THR A 196 8.14 17.08 -15.79
CA THR A 196 9.01 17.39 -14.65
C THR A 196 8.27 18.13 -13.54
N ARG A 197 7.31 18.99 -13.89
CA ARG A 197 6.44 19.73 -12.94
C ARG A 197 5.06 19.08 -12.86
N ASN A 198 5.04 17.87 -12.32
CA ASN A 198 3.82 17.09 -12.14
C ASN A 198 3.15 17.30 -10.77
N SER A 199 3.57 18.32 -10.02
CA SER A 199 2.95 18.84 -8.79
C SER A 199 2.90 17.92 -7.57
N PHE A 200 3.03 16.59 -7.73
CA PHE A 200 2.87 15.61 -6.66
C PHE A 200 3.97 14.54 -6.66
N HIS A 201 4.42 14.14 -5.47
CA HIS A 201 5.21 12.93 -5.23
C HIS A 201 4.40 11.91 -4.43
N GLY A 202 4.68 10.63 -4.66
CA GLY A 202 4.16 9.54 -3.86
C GLY A 202 5.09 8.34 -3.94
N SER A 203 5.37 7.74 -2.80
CA SER A 203 6.18 6.52 -2.67
C SER A 203 5.61 5.41 -3.55
N ASP A 204 6.43 4.42 -3.91
CA ASP A 204 6.06 3.31 -4.79
C ASP A 204 5.97 1.95 -4.11
N SER A 205 6.55 1.83 -2.91
CA SER A 205 6.68 0.61 -2.13
C SER A 205 6.72 0.95 -0.64
N ASP A 206 6.52 -0.04 0.24
CA ASP A 206 6.60 0.17 1.69
C ASP A 206 8.04 0.53 2.11
N GLU A 207 9.04 0.00 1.43
CA GLU A 207 10.45 0.29 1.68
C GLU A 207 10.79 1.74 1.35
N THR A 208 10.36 2.23 0.16
CA THR A 208 10.57 3.64 -0.21
C THR A 208 9.76 4.56 0.69
N ALA A 209 8.51 4.23 1.02
CA ALA A 209 7.71 5.01 1.95
C ALA A 209 8.39 5.16 3.31
N ASN A 210 8.94 4.10 3.90
CA ASN A 210 9.63 4.17 5.19
C ASN A 210 10.86 5.07 5.12
N ARG A 211 11.73 4.84 4.12
CA ARG A 211 12.95 5.64 3.93
C ARG A 211 12.64 7.11 3.72
N GLU A 212 11.65 7.40 2.89
CA GLU A 212 11.22 8.77 2.58
C GLU A 212 10.56 9.44 3.79
N ILE A 213 9.70 8.74 4.54
CA ILE A 213 9.10 9.27 5.77
C ILE A 213 10.17 9.58 6.80
N GLU A 214 11.13 8.69 7.02
CA GLU A 214 12.24 8.90 7.96
C GLU A 214 13.10 10.12 7.56
N PHE A 215 13.33 10.33 6.26
CA PHE A 215 14.04 11.51 5.76
C PHE A 215 13.35 12.82 6.16
N PHE A 216 12.02 12.87 6.09
CA PHE A 216 11.25 14.09 6.35
C PHE A 216 10.79 14.25 7.80
N PHE A 217 10.55 13.14 8.50
CA PHE A 217 9.97 13.06 9.83
C PHE A 217 10.75 12.04 10.67
N PRO A 218 12.04 12.29 10.97
CA PRO A 218 12.87 11.36 11.75
C PRO A 218 12.32 11.11 13.16
N GLU A 219 11.48 12.02 13.67
CA GLU A 219 10.77 11.83 14.93
C GLU A 219 9.64 10.79 14.87
N LEU A 220 9.18 10.40 13.67
CA LEU A 220 8.10 9.44 13.50
C LEU A 220 8.67 8.02 13.37
N ASN A 221 8.58 7.25 14.46
CA ASN A 221 8.90 5.83 14.42
C ASN A 221 7.76 5.03 13.75
N VAL A 222 7.93 4.73 12.46
CA VAL A 222 6.95 4.02 11.64
C VAL A 222 6.61 2.63 12.20
N ASP A 223 7.60 1.91 12.75
CA ASP A 223 7.38 0.57 13.30
C ASP A 223 6.65 0.58 14.64
N ALA A 224 6.84 1.62 15.45
CA ALA A 224 6.04 1.85 16.65
C ALA A 224 4.58 2.17 16.28
N TRP A 225 4.37 3.05 15.31
CA TRP A 225 3.03 3.37 14.79
C TRP A 225 2.32 2.12 14.27
N ARG A 226 3.00 1.31 13.44
CA ARG A 226 2.47 0.05 12.92
C ARG A 226 2.06 -0.94 14.02
N ARG A 227 2.86 -1.06 15.08
CA ARG A 227 2.56 -1.95 16.22
C ARG A 227 1.37 -1.46 17.03
N GLN A 228 1.17 -0.15 17.13
CA GLN A 228 0.00 0.41 17.80
C GLN A 228 -1.28 0.10 17.00
N GLU A 229 -1.26 0.32 15.69
CA GLU A 229 -2.37 -0.02 14.80
C GLU A 229 -2.73 -1.51 14.85
N GLU A 230 -1.73 -2.41 14.90
CA GLU A 230 -1.97 -3.85 15.05
C GLU A 230 -2.66 -4.20 16.37
N LYS A 231 -2.33 -3.51 17.46
CA LYS A 231 -2.97 -3.72 18.76
C LYS A 231 -4.41 -3.22 18.75
N GLU A 232 -4.64 -2.03 18.20
CA GLU A 232 -5.98 -1.44 18.11
C GLU A 232 -6.91 -2.27 17.20
N ALA A 233 -6.38 -2.83 16.12
CA ALA A 233 -7.14 -3.72 15.23
C ALA A 233 -7.42 -5.12 15.83
N ALA A 234 -6.72 -5.50 16.90
CA ALA A 234 -6.86 -6.80 17.56
C ALA A 234 -7.86 -6.79 18.75
N ILE A 235 -8.34 -5.61 19.14
CA ILE A 235 -9.36 -5.38 20.17
C ILE A 235 -10.74 -5.40 19.54
#